data_AF-A0A932A560-F1
#
_entry.id   AF-A0A932A560-F1
#
_cell.length_a   1.000
_cell.length_b   1.000
_cell.length_c   1.000
_cell.angle_alpha   90.00
_cell.angle_beta   90.00
_cell.angle_gamma   90.00
#
_symmetry.space_group_name_H-M   'P 1'
#
loop_
_entity.id
_entity.type
_entity.pdbx_description
1 polymer ?
#
loop_
_entity_poly.entity_id
_entity_poly.type
_entity_poly.pdbx_seq_one_letter_code
_entity_poly.pdbx_strand_id
1 'polypeptide(L)'
;MIPEKVIEVIETYRSIFAERNIGKIDYPHDDLLDGEVHGLEHCHGMLDKMAEFVHEGRMEKVFRWLGFVQGTLWAFRVFPLTDLKNHNQPPERRED
;
A
#
# COMPACT_ATOMS: atom_id res chain seq x y z
N MET A 1 1.59 5.79 -12.74
CA MET A 1 2.39 4.56 -12.53
C MET A 1 1.82 3.46 -13.41
N ILE A 2 2.69 2.58 -13.91
CA ILE A 2 2.29 1.36 -14.61
C ILE A 2 2.01 0.22 -13.59
N PRO A 3 1.23 -0.81 -13.94
CA PRO A 3 0.91 -1.94 -13.07
C PRO A 3 2.12 -2.56 -12.37
N GLU A 4 3.21 -2.76 -13.10
CA GLU A 4 4.46 -3.37 -12.61
C GLU A 4 5.06 -2.55 -11.49
N LYS A 5 5.03 -1.22 -11.62
CA LYS A 5 5.53 -0.32 -10.58
C LYS A 5 4.67 -0.38 -9.32
N VAL A 6 3.35 -0.56 -9.47
CA VAL A 6 2.48 -0.72 -8.30
C VAL A 6 2.79 -2.00 -7.55
N ILE A 7 3.03 -3.12 -8.27
CA ILE A 7 3.44 -4.38 -7.63
C ILE A 7 4.76 -4.20 -6.87
N GLU A 8 5.74 -3.52 -7.45
CA GLU A 8 7.00 -3.20 -6.76
C GLU A 8 6.77 -2.43 -5.45
N VAL A 9 5.88 -1.43 -5.47
CA VAL A 9 5.51 -0.65 -4.29
C VAL A 9 4.77 -1.51 -3.24
N ILE A 10 3.87 -2.39 -3.68
CA ILE A 10 3.18 -3.36 -2.81
C ILE A 10 4.21 -4.26 -2.10
N GLU A 11 5.18 -4.82 -2.83
CA GLU A 11 6.20 -5.70 -2.25
C GLU A 11 7.13 -4.95 -1.28
N THR A 12 7.45 -3.69 -1.59
CA THR A 12 8.22 -2.82 -0.69
C THR A 12 7.49 -2.67 0.65
N TYR A 13 6.18 -2.39 0.62
CA TYR A 13 5.41 -2.19 1.84
C TYR A 13 5.17 -3.50 2.60
N ARG A 14 4.95 -4.62 1.90
CA ARG A 14 4.86 -5.95 2.53
C ARG A 14 6.14 -6.29 3.29
N SER A 15 7.31 -6.05 2.68
CA SER A 15 8.61 -6.30 3.30
C SER A 15 8.77 -5.51 4.59
N ILE A 16 8.41 -4.22 4.57
CA ILE A 16 8.49 -3.35 5.76
C ILE A 16 7.55 -3.79 6.86
N PHE A 17 6.33 -4.18 6.53
CA PHE A 17 5.39 -4.69 7.54
C PHE A 17 5.89 -6.01 8.14
N ALA A 18 6.45 -6.92 7.34
CA ALA A 18 7.05 -8.16 7.81
C ALA A 18 8.26 -7.90 8.73
N GLU A 19 9.19 -7.02 8.34
CA GLU A 19 10.36 -6.64 9.14
C GLU A 19 9.98 -6.05 10.50
N ARG A 20 8.85 -5.34 10.57
CA ARG A 20 8.33 -4.72 11.80
C ARG A 20 7.39 -5.62 12.60
N ASN A 21 7.20 -6.87 12.19
CA ASN A 21 6.24 -7.82 12.79
C ASN A 21 4.80 -7.27 12.85
N ILE A 22 4.39 -6.48 11.86
CA ILE A 22 3.04 -5.96 11.74
C ILE A 22 2.17 -7.03 11.09
N GLY A 23 1.11 -7.46 11.79
CA GLY A 23 0.16 -8.47 11.31
C GLY A 23 -0.66 -8.01 10.11
N LYS A 24 -1.51 -8.90 9.60
CA LYS A 24 -2.52 -8.58 8.56
C LYS A 24 -3.90 -8.69 9.19
N ILE A 25 -4.73 -7.66 9.04
CA ILE A 25 -6.13 -7.69 9.45
C ILE A 25 -7.01 -7.30 8.27
N ASP A 26 -8.00 -8.15 7.98
CA ASP A 26 -9.05 -7.85 7.03
C ASP A 26 -10.27 -7.30 7.79
N TYR A 27 -10.39 -5.98 7.84
CA TYR A 27 -11.51 -5.32 8.50
C TYR A 27 -12.76 -5.35 7.64
N PRO A 28 -13.97 -5.34 8.25
CA PRO A 28 -15.21 -5.20 7.52
C PRO A 28 -15.22 -3.88 6.73
N HIS A 29 -15.74 -3.92 5.50
CA HIS A 29 -15.76 -2.75 4.61
C HIS A 29 -17.04 -1.93 4.73
N ASP A 30 -18.13 -2.54 5.22
CA ASP A 30 -19.47 -1.95 5.24
C ASP A 30 -19.92 -1.58 6.66
N ASP A 31 -19.13 -1.93 7.67
CA ASP A 31 -19.43 -1.70 9.08
C ASP A 31 -18.45 -0.71 9.70
N LEU A 32 -18.92 0.00 10.73
CA LEU A 32 -18.03 0.78 11.59
C LEU A 32 -17.19 -0.16 12.45
N LEU A 33 -15.92 0.19 12.65
CA LEU A 33 -15.06 -0.50 13.61
C LEU A 33 -15.44 -0.09 15.03
N ASP A 34 -15.53 -1.05 15.94
CA ASP A 34 -16.04 -0.91 17.31
C ASP A 34 -14.94 -0.95 18.40
N GLY A 35 -13.67 -0.72 18.05
CA GLY A 35 -12.55 -0.80 19.00
C GLY A 35 -11.25 -0.08 18.57
N GLU A 36 -10.12 -0.48 19.18
CA GLU A 36 -8.79 0.02 18.80
C GLU A 36 -8.50 -0.28 17.33
N VAL A 37 -8.17 0.77 16.57
CA VAL A 37 -7.94 0.67 15.13
C VAL A 37 -6.47 0.35 14.85
N HIS A 38 -6.22 -0.88 14.40
CA HIS A 38 -4.92 -1.32 13.92
C HIS A 38 -4.69 -0.90 12.46
N GLY A 39 -4.44 0.40 12.26
CA GLY A 39 -4.35 1.01 10.92
C GLY A 39 -3.26 0.42 10.02
N LEU A 40 -2.11 0.04 10.60
CA LEU A 40 -1.00 -0.55 9.83
C LEU A 40 -1.29 -2.01 9.46
N GLU A 41 -1.88 -2.79 10.35
CA GLU A 41 -2.28 -4.16 10.11
C GLU A 41 -3.40 -4.24 9.07
N HIS A 42 -4.32 -3.25 9.06
CA HIS A 42 -5.29 -3.11 7.98
C HIS A 42 -4.60 -2.85 6.65
N CYS A 43 -3.69 -1.88 6.60
CA CYS A 43 -2.94 -1.57 5.39
C CYS A 43 -2.18 -2.81 4.89
N HIS A 44 -1.60 -3.60 5.79
CA HIS A 44 -0.90 -4.84 5.42
C HIS A 44 -1.87 -5.86 4.79
N GLY A 45 -3.07 -6.04 5.33
CA GLY A 45 -4.11 -6.88 4.72
C GLY A 45 -4.58 -6.34 3.36
N MET A 46 -4.72 -5.02 3.21
CA MET A 46 -5.12 -4.38 1.96
C MET A 46 -4.16 -4.67 0.81
N LEU A 47 -2.85 -4.76 1.07
CA LEU A 47 -1.82 -5.01 0.05
C LEU A 47 -2.05 -6.33 -0.72
N ASP A 48 -2.60 -7.36 -0.07
CA ASP A 48 -2.93 -8.64 -0.70
C ASP A 48 -4.04 -8.46 -1.75
N LYS A 49 -5.14 -7.83 -1.35
CA LYS A 49 -6.26 -7.51 -2.26
C LYS A 49 -5.85 -6.52 -3.36
N MET A 50 -4.92 -5.59 -3.08
CA MET A 50 -4.43 -4.66 -4.10
C MET A 50 -3.71 -5.37 -5.23
N ALA A 51 -2.89 -6.39 -4.94
CA ALA A 51 -2.21 -7.16 -5.98
C ALA A 51 -3.22 -7.88 -6.91
N GLU A 52 -4.32 -8.40 -6.35
CA GLU A 52 -5.42 -8.97 -7.14
C GLU A 52 -6.06 -7.92 -8.04
N PHE A 53 -6.35 -6.71 -7.52
CA PHE A 53 -6.91 -5.62 -8.34
C PHE A 53 -5.98 -5.18 -9.47
N VAL A 54 -4.66 -5.24 -9.27
CA VAL A 54 -3.69 -4.98 -10.34
C VAL A 54 -3.82 -6.05 -11.43
N HIS A 55 -3.88 -7.33 -11.06
CA HIS A 55 -4.05 -8.44 -12.00
C HIS A 55 -5.39 -8.35 -12.76
N GLU A 56 -6.47 -7.91 -12.10
CA GLU A 56 -7.78 -7.65 -12.70
C GLU A 56 -7.83 -6.39 -13.58
N GLY A 57 -6.74 -5.60 -13.66
CA GLY A 57 -6.71 -4.35 -14.42
C GLY A 57 -7.50 -3.20 -13.79
N ARG A 58 -7.91 -3.31 -12.52
CA ARG A 58 -8.75 -2.33 -11.80
C ARG A 58 -7.91 -1.18 -11.21
N MET A 59 -7.14 -0.53 -12.06
CA MET A 59 -6.10 0.42 -11.65
C MET A 59 -6.62 1.66 -10.92
N GLU A 60 -7.83 2.15 -11.22
CA GLU A 60 -8.42 3.27 -10.48
C GLU A 60 -8.67 2.93 -9.01
N LYS A 61 -9.12 1.70 -8.73
CA LYS A 61 -9.34 1.21 -7.37
C LYS A 61 -8.01 1.06 -6.64
N VAL A 62 -7.02 0.49 -7.33
CA VAL A 62 -5.64 0.34 -6.85
C VAL A 62 -5.06 1.70 -6.44
N PHE A 63 -5.17 2.74 -7.28
CA PHE A 63 -4.62 4.06 -6.95
C PHE A 63 -5.31 4.69 -5.73
N ARG A 64 -6.62 4.51 -5.59
CA ARG A 64 -7.37 4.99 -4.42
C ARG A 64 -6.90 4.31 -3.13
N TRP A 65 -6.72 3.00 -3.17
CA TRP A 65 -6.22 2.21 -2.03
C TRP A 65 -4.76 2.51 -1.73
N LEU A 66 -3.93 2.69 -2.75
CA LEU A 66 -2.53 3.08 -2.59
C LEU A 66 -2.40 4.44 -1.89
N GLY A 67 -3.22 5.43 -2.29
CA GLY A 67 -3.26 6.73 -1.61
C GLY A 67 -3.65 6.62 -0.13
N PHE A 68 -4.62 5.76 0.20
CA PHE A 68 -4.98 5.47 1.59
C PHE A 68 -3.82 4.85 2.38
N VAL A 69 -3.20 3.79 1.84
CA VAL A 69 -2.05 3.11 2.47
C VAL A 69 -0.90 4.10 2.69
N GLN A 70 -0.54 4.89 1.67
CA GLN A 70 0.52 5.88 1.77
C GLN A 70 0.20 7.00 2.77
N GLY A 71 -1.05 7.46 2.82
CA GLY A 71 -1.52 8.41 3.83
C GLY A 71 -1.37 7.86 5.25
N THR A 72 -1.73 6.60 5.47
CA THR A 72 -1.58 5.92 6.76
C THR A 72 -0.10 5.74 7.12
N LEU A 73 0.74 5.28 6.20
CA LEU A 73 2.19 5.14 6.43
C LEU A 73 2.85 6.46 6.84
N TRP A 74 2.43 7.58 6.23
CA TRP A 74 2.89 8.91 6.64
C TRP A 74 2.38 9.30 8.02
N ALA A 75 1.08 9.14 8.29
CA ALA A 75 0.46 9.49 9.57
C ALA A 75 1.10 8.73 10.75
N PHE A 76 1.48 7.46 10.53
CA PHE A 76 2.14 6.61 11.51
C PHE A 76 3.67 6.77 11.54
N ARG A 77 4.23 7.77 10.83
CA ARG A 77 5.67 8.08 10.78
C ARG A 77 6.54 6.92 10.28
N VAL A 78 5.99 6.06 9.42
CA VAL A 78 6.74 4.99 8.76
C VAL A 78 7.63 5.57 7.66
N PHE A 79 7.12 6.56 6.92
CA PHE A 79 7.83 7.26 5.86
C PHE A 79 7.54 8.77 5.86
N PRO A 80 8.51 9.61 5.45
CA PRO A 80 8.23 10.97 5.04
C PRO A 80 7.52 11.01 3.69
N LEU A 81 6.79 12.10 3.42
CA LEU A 81 6.08 12.28 2.14
C LEU A 81 7.02 12.25 0.91
N THR A 82 8.27 12.66 1.07
CA THR A 82 9.29 12.63 0.01
C THR A 82 9.53 11.21 -0.49
N ASP A 83 9.62 10.25 0.43
CA ASP A 83 9.90 8.85 0.09
C ASP A 83 8.67 8.24 -0.59
N LEU A 84 7.47 8.51 -0.07
CA LEU A 84 6.22 8.07 -0.68
C LEU A 84 6.04 8.61 -2.11
N LYS A 85 6.41 9.87 -2.36
CA LYS A 85 6.44 10.44 -3.71
C LYS A 85 7.43 9.70 -4.60
N ASN A 86 8.61 9.35 -4.08
CA ASN A 86 9.65 8.64 -4.84
C ASN A 86 9.26 7.20 -5.16
N HIS A 87 8.56 6.51 -4.24
CA HIS A 87 7.99 5.19 -4.50
C HIS A 87 7.06 5.19 -5.72
N ASN A 88 6.39 6.33 -5.99
CA ASN A 88 5.48 6.47 -7.12
C ASN A 88 6.15 6.82 -8.46
N GLN A 89 7.47 7.06 -8.48
CA GLN A 89 8.17 7.43 -9.70
C GLN A 89 8.30 6.23 -10.65
N PRO A 90 8.17 6.44 -11.98
CA PRO A 90 8.49 5.40 -12.94
C PRO A 90 9.96 4.97 -12.80
N PRO A 91 10.31 3.73 -13.13
CA PRO A 91 11.71 3.31 -13.18
C PRO A 91 12.50 4.24 -14.11
N GLU A 92 13.72 4.60 -13.72
CA GLU A 92 14.59 5.42 -14.55
C GLU A 92 14.71 4.79 -15.94
N ARG A 93 14.50 5.62 -16.97
CA ARG A 93 14.73 5.20 -18.35
C ARG A 93 16.22 4.91 -18.45
N ARG A 94 16.62 3.65 -18.61
CA ARG A 94 17.99 3.33 -19.01
C ARG A 94 18.15 3.94 -20.41
N GLU A 95 18.92 5.01 -20.51
CA GLU A 95 19.35 5.52 -21.81
C GLU A 95 20.31 4.47 -22.38
N ASP A 96 19.91 3.86 -23.50
CA ASP A 96 20.74 2.96 -24.31
C ASP A 96 21.81 3.73 -25.08
#